data_AF-A0A8H4WL22-F1
#
_entry.id   AF-A0A8H4WL22-F1
#
_cell.length_a   1.000
_cell.length_b   1.000
_cell.length_c   1.000
_cell.angle_alpha   90.00
_cell.angle_beta   90.00
_cell.angle_gamma   90.00
#
_symmetry.space_group_name_H-M   'P 1'
#
loop_
_entity.id
_entity.type
_entity.pdbx_description
1 polymer ?
#
loop_
_entity_poly.entity_id
_entity_poly.type
_entity_poly.pdbx_seq_one_letter_code
_entity_poly.pdbx_strand_id
1 'polypeptide(L)'
;MYCQHCSIPRSKGGGTAHKHIALSFTRALFRYASMEQIHKKPHPTYLFSLKVQRRSGWSLYPSRSSLRRHKTAWKWYRCAIPCLFLAPQARWPRQLQQAVIVLRYAIETLGKRPSDIVLQGDSAGAHLALALLSHLAHPHPQGIVVRFSVDEPLRGAMLLFPWVDFGINHASSSGNADRDIVSAQTLNSWARIFLGQTVEDYPSGLVGRDLPVSRIFVGAGEDEVLLDPIQEMAEKMKVELPDVSISIVPREFHVEPITDFALKLPPGLQFKAMTLWLNQTFSE
;
A
#
# COMPACT_ATOMS: atom_id res chain seq x y z
N MET A 1 -4.50 -23.33 18.53
CA MET A 1 -5.82 -22.91 19.04
C MET A 1 -6.53 -22.09 17.97
N TYR A 2 -7.64 -22.62 17.45
CA TYR A 2 -8.49 -21.91 16.48
C TYR A 2 -9.19 -20.73 17.17
N CYS A 3 -9.23 -19.57 16.52
CA CYS A 3 -10.03 -18.45 16.99
C CYS A 3 -11.52 -18.80 16.76
N GLN A 4 -12.18 -19.29 17.80
CA GLN A 4 -13.54 -19.84 17.76
C GLN A 4 -14.67 -18.78 17.69
N HIS A 5 -14.41 -17.50 17.38
CA HIS A 5 -15.41 -16.43 17.41
C HIS A 5 -15.46 -15.56 16.13
N CYS A 6 -15.31 -16.17 14.95
CA CYS A 6 -15.65 -15.50 13.69
C CYS A 6 -17.10 -15.79 13.28
N SER A 7 -18.06 -15.16 13.95
CA SER A 7 -19.46 -15.11 13.51
C SER A 7 -19.77 -13.69 13.04
N ILE A 8 -19.86 -13.46 11.73
CA ILE A 8 -20.12 -12.14 11.15
C ILE A 8 -21.58 -12.07 10.67
N PRO A 9 -22.39 -11.06 11.06
CA PRO A 9 -23.78 -10.97 10.67
C PRO A 9 -23.94 -10.64 9.18
N ARG A 10 -24.95 -11.22 8.52
CA ARG A 10 -25.41 -10.80 7.20
C ARG A 10 -25.86 -9.33 7.26
N SER A 11 -25.23 -8.44 6.49
CA SER A 11 -25.68 -7.06 6.36
C SER A 11 -27.00 -7.03 5.58
N LYS A 12 -28.08 -6.57 6.24
CA LYS A 12 -29.31 -6.14 5.55
C LYS A 12 -28.99 -4.93 4.67
N GLY A 13 -29.59 -4.92 3.48
CA GLY A 13 -29.20 -4.12 2.33
C GLY A 13 -29.33 -2.61 2.47
N GLY A 14 -28.70 -1.92 1.51
CA GLY A 14 -28.76 -0.46 1.34
C GLY A 14 -27.38 0.22 1.39
N GLY A 15 -26.45 -0.16 0.52
CA GLY A 15 -25.15 0.51 0.40
C GLY A 15 -24.84 0.78 -1.06
N THR A 16 -24.60 2.04 -1.43
CA THR A 16 -24.06 2.41 -2.74
C THR A 16 -22.82 1.55 -3.02
N ALA A 17 -22.92 0.62 -3.98
CA ALA A 17 -21.85 -0.29 -4.30
C ALA A 17 -20.70 0.48 -4.96
N HIS A 18 -19.67 0.85 -4.20
CA HIS A 18 -18.46 1.44 -4.77
C HIS A 18 -17.86 0.45 -5.77
N LYS A 19 -17.76 0.84 -7.05
CA LYS A 19 -17.18 -0.01 -8.10
C LYS A 19 -15.74 -0.38 -7.75
N HIS A 20 -14.93 0.63 -7.44
CA HIS A 20 -13.51 0.49 -7.13
C HIS A 20 -13.22 0.45 -5.62
N ILE A 21 -12.21 -0.34 -5.23
CA ILE A 21 -11.72 -0.41 -3.85
C ILE A 21 -10.18 -0.32 -3.80
N ALA A 22 -9.67 0.20 -2.69
CA ALA A 22 -8.25 0.12 -2.36
C ALA A 22 -8.08 -0.80 -1.14
N LEU A 23 -7.25 -1.84 -1.26
CA LEU A 23 -6.83 -2.65 -0.13
C LEU A 23 -5.53 -2.06 0.39
N SER A 24 -5.58 -1.44 1.57
CA SER A 24 -4.46 -0.69 2.13
C SER A 24 -3.82 -1.43 3.28
N PHE A 25 -2.55 -1.81 3.12
CA PHE A 25 -1.74 -2.46 4.14
C PHE A 25 -1.00 -1.43 5.02
N THR A 26 -1.68 -0.32 5.37
CA THR A 26 -1.11 0.82 6.10
C THR A 26 -1.26 0.69 7.61
N ARG A 27 -0.52 -0.26 8.21
CA ARG A 27 -0.29 -0.38 9.67
C ARG A 27 0.59 -1.61 9.93
N ALA A 28 1.89 -1.43 10.18
CA ALA A 28 2.73 -2.60 10.51
C ALA A 28 3.98 -2.39 11.38
N LEU A 29 4.17 -1.27 12.10
CA LEU A 29 5.35 -1.15 12.98
C LEU A 29 5.08 -0.81 14.45
N PHE A 30 4.07 0.00 14.80
CA PHE A 30 3.91 0.43 16.20
C PHE A 30 2.48 0.44 16.73
N ARG A 31 2.31 -0.17 17.91
CA ARG A 31 1.06 -0.20 18.69
C ARG A 31 0.69 1.16 19.33
N TYR A 32 1.55 2.19 19.22
CA TYR A 32 1.47 3.40 20.06
C TYR A 32 1.44 4.77 19.34
N ALA A 33 1.32 4.85 18.01
CA ALA A 33 1.19 6.15 17.34
C ALA A 33 -0.26 6.70 17.39
N SER A 34 -0.52 7.50 18.43
CA SER A 34 -1.70 8.34 18.72
C SER A 34 -3.04 7.64 19.03
N MET A 35 -3.49 7.85 20.28
CA MET A 35 -4.54 7.12 20.99
C MET A 35 -5.73 8.02 21.34
N GLU A 36 -6.18 8.89 20.43
CA GLU A 36 -7.39 9.70 20.65
C GLU A 36 -8.25 9.76 19.39
N GLN A 37 -9.14 8.75 19.23
CA GLN A 37 -10.55 8.93 18.80
C GLN A 37 -11.34 7.64 18.55
N ILE A 38 -10.80 6.45 18.84
CA ILE A 38 -11.57 5.20 18.68
C ILE A 38 -12.06 4.72 20.06
N HIS A 39 -13.03 5.43 20.63
CA HIS A 39 -13.82 4.88 21.73
C HIS A 39 -15.05 4.16 21.16
N LYS A 40 -15.17 2.88 21.54
CA LYS A 40 -16.32 1.96 21.39
C LYS A 40 -16.47 1.22 20.05
N LYS A 41 -15.73 0.12 19.89
CA LYS A 41 -16.22 -1.28 19.79
C LYS A 41 -15.13 -2.20 19.20
N PRO A 42 -15.01 -3.46 19.66
CA PRO A 42 -14.01 -4.39 19.14
C PRO A 42 -14.50 -4.96 17.80
N HIS A 43 -14.00 -4.43 16.68
CA HIS A 43 -14.28 -4.98 15.35
C HIS A 43 -12.96 -5.16 14.56
N PRO A 44 -12.74 -6.31 13.88
CA PRO A 44 -11.43 -6.69 13.33
C PRO A 44 -11.12 -6.13 11.93
N THR A 45 -11.85 -5.12 11.44
CA THR A 45 -11.60 -4.53 10.12
C THR A 45 -12.03 -3.07 10.14
N TYR A 46 -11.10 -2.15 9.89
CA TYR A 46 -11.42 -0.74 9.78
C TYR A 46 -11.60 -0.40 8.30
N LEU A 47 -12.79 0.10 7.95
CA LEU A 47 -13.13 0.58 6.62
C LEU A 47 -13.17 2.10 6.67
N PHE A 48 -12.28 2.76 5.95
CA PHE A 48 -12.28 4.22 5.82
C PHE A 48 -12.63 4.62 4.39
N SER A 49 -13.27 5.78 4.24
CA SER A 49 -13.56 6.36 2.92
C SER A 49 -12.59 7.49 2.63
N LEU A 50 -11.76 7.34 1.60
CA LEU A 50 -10.87 8.41 1.15
C LEU A 50 -11.62 9.30 0.15
N LYS A 51 -11.70 10.61 0.43
CA LYS A 51 -12.22 11.63 -0.48
C LYS A 51 -11.04 12.29 -1.20
N VAL A 52 -10.96 12.14 -2.52
CA VAL A 52 -9.94 12.81 -3.34
C VAL A 52 -10.61 13.87 -4.22
N GLN A 53 -10.10 15.10 -4.17
CA GLN A 53 -10.65 16.26 -4.90
C GLN A 53 -9.86 16.50 -6.21
N ARG A 54 -10.57 16.72 -7.32
CA ARG A 54 -9.99 17.18 -8.59
C ARG A 54 -9.93 18.72 -8.57
N ARG A 55 -8.75 19.33 -8.74
CA ARG A 55 -8.64 20.77 -9.08
C ARG A 55 -8.19 20.89 -10.54
N SER A 56 -9.00 21.57 -11.35
CA SER A 56 -8.65 21.98 -12.72
C SER A 56 -7.95 23.34 -12.71
N GLY A 57 -7.07 23.54 -13.69
CA GLY A 57 -6.08 24.62 -13.84
C GLY A 57 -6.54 26.07 -13.69
N TRP A 58 -5.54 26.93 -13.53
CA TRP A 58 -5.62 28.39 -13.51
C TRP A 58 -6.06 28.96 -14.85
N SER A 59 -6.92 29.98 -14.82
CA SER A 59 -7.19 30.88 -15.95
C SER A 59 -7.18 32.31 -15.42
N LEU A 60 -6.33 33.15 -16.01
CA LEU A 60 -6.33 34.60 -15.88
C LEU A 60 -7.71 35.14 -16.32
N TYR A 61 -8.30 36.01 -15.50
CA TYR A 61 -9.62 36.66 -15.62
C TYR A 61 -10.29 36.67 -17.01
N PRO A 62 -11.60 36.36 -17.05
CA PRO A 62 -12.53 37.32 -17.64
C PRO A 62 -13.78 37.57 -16.78
N SER A 63 -14.49 38.63 -17.18
CA SER A 63 -15.48 39.43 -16.47
C SER A 63 -16.74 38.73 -15.93
N ARG A 64 -17.40 39.44 -15.00
CA ARG A 64 -18.64 39.08 -14.31
C ARG A 64 -19.84 38.91 -15.26
N SER A 65 -20.02 37.76 -15.90
CA SER A 65 -21.35 37.38 -16.45
C SER A 65 -21.55 35.91 -16.85
N SER A 66 -20.64 34.98 -16.54
CA SER A 66 -20.82 33.56 -16.91
C SER A 66 -20.34 32.58 -15.82
N LEU A 67 -21.08 32.49 -14.71
CA LEU A 67 -20.93 31.37 -13.77
C LEU A 67 -21.65 30.12 -14.29
N ARG A 68 -21.00 29.37 -15.19
CA ARG A 68 -21.34 27.95 -15.36
C ARG A 68 -20.90 27.21 -14.10
N ARG A 69 -21.84 26.60 -13.38
CA ARG A 69 -21.54 25.68 -12.27
C ARG A 69 -20.78 24.47 -12.83
N HIS A 70 -19.46 24.47 -12.71
CA HIS A 70 -18.65 23.28 -12.91
C HIS A 70 -18.99 22.28 -11.79
N LYS A 71 -19.72 21.20 -12.12
CA LYS A 71 -19.95 20.08 -11.19
C LYS A 71 -18.61 19.40 -10.89
N THR A 72 -18.04 19.65 -9.72
CA THR A 72 -16.87 18.93 -9.21
C THR A 72 -17.31 17.51 -8.83
N ALA A 73 -16.85 16.50 -9.57
CA ALA A 73 -17.16 15.11 -9.27
C ALA A 73 -16.22 14.57 -8.18
N TRP A 74 -16.78 14.13 -7.06
CA TRP A 74 -16.08 13.44 -5.99
C TRP A 74 -16.09 11.93 -6.28
N LYS A 75 -14.94 11.25 -6.26
CA LYS A 75 -14.90 9.78 -6.23
C LYS A 75 -14.73 9.32 -4.78
N TRP A 76 -15.61 8.41 -4.36
CA TRP A 76 -15.53 7.74 -3.07
C TRP A 76 -14.75 6.44 -3.23
N TYR A 77 -13.61 6.34 -2.54
CA TYR A 77 -12.85 5.09 -2.46
C TYR A 77 -13.09 4.43 -1.11
N ARG A 78 -13.38 3.14 -1.12
CA ARG A 78 -13.40 2.35 0.11
C ARG A 78 -12.00 1.77 0.33
N CYS A 79 -11.35 2.23 1.40
CA CYS A 79 -10.08 1.73 1.89
C CYS A 79 -10.39 0.68 2.97
N ALA A 80 -10.04 -0.58 2.72
CA ALA A 80 -10.07 -1.60 3.76
C ALA A 80 -8.66 -1.69 4.37
N ILE A 81 -8.56 -1.45 5.69
CA ILE A 81 -7.33 -1.65 6.46
C ILE A 81 -7.51 -2.95 7.25
N PRO A 82 -6.92 -4.07 6.77
CA PRO A 82 -7.00 -5.32 7.50
C PRO A 82 -6.17 -5.26 8.78
N CYS A 83 -6.72 -5.77 9.88
CA CYS A 83 -5.96 -5.99 11.11
C CYS A 83 -5.03 -7.19 10.91
N LEU A 84 -3.83 -6.92 10.38
CA LEU A 84 -2.79 -7.94 10.22
C LEU A 84 -2.12 -8.24 11.56
N PHE A 85 -1.65 -9.48 11.73
CA PHE A 85 -0.80 -9.83 12.85
C PHE A 85 0.57 -9.17 12.68
N LEU A 86 1.11 -8.68 13.78
CA LEU A 86 2.43 -8.05 13.82
C LEU A 86 3.46 -9.02 14.38
N ALA A 87 4.69 -8.89 13.92
CA ALA A 87 5.82 -9.52 14.57
C ALA A 87 6.12 -8.78 15.90
N PRO A 88 6.60 -9.47 16.95
CA PRO A 88 6.97 -10.90 17.00
C PRO A 88 5.78 -11.85 17.24
N GLN A 89 4.56 -11.37 17.50
CA GLN A 89 3.41 -12.21 17.86
C GLN A 89 3.00 -13.14 16.73
N ALA A 90 3.20 -12.73 15.47
CA ALA A 90 3.25 -13.63 14.34
C ALA A 90 4.33 -13.19 13.35
N ARG A 91 5.19 -14.13 12.97
CA ARG A 91 6.30 -13.92 12.03
C ARG A 91 5.87 -14.22 10.60
N TRP A 92 6.74 -13.87 9.65
CA TRP A 92 6.58 -14.27 8.25
C TRP A 92 6.33 -15.79 8.14
N PRO A 93 5.51 -16.29 7.19
CA PRO A 93 4.68 -15.56 6.22
C PRO A 93 3.25 -15.28 6.70
N ARG A 94 2.99 -15.12 8.00
CA ARG A 94 1.62 -14.91 8.51
C ARG A 94 0.92 -13.70 7.86
N GLN A 95 1.66 -12.62 7.67
CA GLN A 95 1.16 -11.39 7.04
C GLN A 95 0.71 -11.66 5.61
N LEU A 96 1.49 -12.44 4.85
CA LEU A 96 1.14 -12.85 3.49
C LEU A 96 -0.10 -13.75 3.47
N GLN A 97 -0.21 -14.72 4.39
CA GLN A 97 -1.42 -15.54 4.52
C GLN A 97 -2.68 -14.66 4.71
N GLN A 98 -2.58 -13.64 5.56
CA GLN A 98 -3.69 -12.73 5.80
C GLN A 98 -3.99 -11.83 4.60
N ALA A 99 -2.96 -11.36 3.88
CA ALA A 99 -3.14 -10.57 2.68
C ALA A 99 -3.90 -11.35 1.59
N VAL A 100 -3.56 -12.63 1.40
CA VAL A 100 -4.28 -13.54 0.49
C VAL A 100 -5.75 -13.69 0.91
N ILE A 101 -6.03 -13.89 2.20
CA ILE A 101 -7.40 -14.01 2.72
C ILE A 101 -8.21 -12.73 2.44
N VAL A 102 -7.60 -11.56 2.63
CA VAL A 102 -8.27 -10.26 2.42
C VAL A 102 -8.60 -10.05 0.94
N LEU A 103 -7.65 -10.33 0.04
CA LEU A 103 -7.88 -10.23 -1.40
C LEU A 103 -8.96 -11.21 -1.86
N ARG A 104 -8.86 -12.47 -1.43
CA ARG A 104 -9.84 -13.51 -1.74
C ARG A 104 -11.25 -13.14 -1.25
N TYR A 105 -11.37 -12.60 -0.04
CA TYR A 105 -12.64 -12.13 0.49
C TYR A 105 -13.23 -10.98 -0.35
N ALA A 106 -12.40 -10.02 -0.77
CA ALA A 106 -12.84 -8.93 -1.62
C ALA A 106 -13.41 -9.44 -2.96
N ILE A 107 -12.77 -10.46 -3.55
CA ILE A 107 -13.20 -11.02 -4.84
C ILE A 107 -14.41 -11.94 -4.66
N GLU A 108 -14.26 -13.03 -3.89
CA GLU A 108 -15.25 -14.10 -3.80
C GLU A 108 -16.47 -13.72 -2.97
N THR A 109 -16.30 -12.91 -1.91
CA THR A 109 -17.40 -12.58 -0.99
C THR A 109 -18.00 -11.21 -1.26
N LEU A 110 -17.19 -10.19 -1.55
CA LEU A 110 -17.70 -8.85 -1.87
C LEU A 110 -18.00 -8.67 -3.37
N GLY A 111 -17.72 -9.67 -4.20
CA GLY A 111 -17.99 -9.65 -5.64
C GLY A 111 -17.19 -8.60 -6.38
N LYS A 112 -15.99 -8.25 -5.90
CA LYS A 112 -15.12 -7.28 -6.58
C LYS A 112 -14.35 -7.97 -7.69
N ARG A 113 -14.36 -7.36 -8.86
CA ARG A 113 -13.50 -7.79 -9.97
C ARG A 113 -12.05 -7.40 -9.65
N PRO A 114 -11.05 -8.24 -9.92
CA PRO A 114 -9.64 -7.87 -9.72
C PRO A 114 -9.28 -6.53 -10.40
N SER A 115 -9.84 -6.27 -11.58
CA SER A 115 -9.69 -5.00 -12.32
C SER A 115 -10.34 -3.78 -11.65
N ASP A 116 -11.00 -3.94 -10.50
CA ASP A 116 -11.55 -2.86 -9.69
C ASP A 116 -10.78 -2.66 -8.35
N ILE A 117 -9.70 -3.42 -8.12
CA ILE A 117 -8.92 -3.44 -6.89
C ILE A 117 -7.54 -2.82 -7.09
N VAL A 118 -7.21 -1.82 -6.27
CA VAL A 118 -5.83 -1.32 -6.11
C VAL A 118 -5.25 -1.86 -4.81
N LEU A 119 -4.05 -2.43 -4.86
CA LEU A 119 -3.26 -2.70 -3.65
C LEU A 119 -2.49 -1.43 -3.30
N GLN A 120 -2.46 -1.08 -2.02
CA GLN A 120 -1.66 0.03 -1.53
C GLN A 120 -0.97 -0.37 -0.24
N GLY A 121 0.25 0.10 -0.06
CA GLY A 121 0.95 -0.01 1.21
C GLY A 121 2.05 1.01 1.34
N ASP A 122 2.59 1.10 2.54
CA ASP A 122 3.62 2.04 2.91
C ASP A 122 4.70 1.27 3.69
N SER A 123 5.98 1.45 3.38
CA SER A 123 7.08 0.73 4.05
C SER A 123 6.89 -0.80 4.04
N ALA A 124 6.79 -1.45 5.20
CA ALA A 124 6.46 -2.87 5.36
C ALA A 124 5.08 -3.27 4.77
N GLY A 125 4.14 -2.34 4.69
CA GLY A 125 2.86 -2.54 4.00
C GLY A 125 3.01 -2.60 2.49
N ALA A 126 3.91 -1.80 1.93
CA ALA A 126 4.21 -1.84 0.50
C ALA A 126 4.99 -3.11 0.14
N HIS A 127 5.91 -3.52 1.02
CA HIS A 127 6.52 -4.86 0.96
C HIS A 127 5.46 -5.97 0.89
N LEU A 128 4.45 -5.93 1.78
CA LEU A 128 3.39 -6.93 1.78
C LEU A 128 2.53 -6.89 0.51
N ALA A 129 2.23 -5.70 -0.02
CA ALA A 129 1.52 -5.57 -1.29
C ALA A 129 2.31 -6.23 -2.44
N LEU A 130 3.62 -5.99 -2.48
CA LEU A 130 4.50 -6.59 -3.47
C LEU A 130 4.63 -8.11 -3.28
N ALA A 131 4.77 -8.58 -2.04
CA ALA A 131 4.84 -10.00 -1.73
C ALA A 131 3.52 -10.73 -2.06
N LEU A 132 2.38 -10.06 -1.90
CA LEU A 132 1.10 -10.60 -2.36
C LEU A 132 1.09 -10.75 -3.88
N LEU A 133 1.48 -9.72 -4.64
CA LEU A 133 1.59 -9.81 -6.11
C LEU A 133 2.52 -10.94 -6.55
N SER A 134 3.71 -11.02 -5.92
CA SER A 134 4.68 -12.07 -6.16
C SER A 134 4.11 -13.46 -5.89
N HIS A 135 3.39 -13.66 -4.78
CA HIS A 135 2.74 -14.93 -4.45
C HIS A 135 1.61 -15.31 -5.42
N LEU A 136 0.88 -14.33 -5.98
CA LEU A 136 -0.14 -14.62 -6.99
C LEU A 136 0.49 -15.11 -8.31
N ALA A 137 1.66 -14.59 -8.69
CA ALA A 137 2.39 -15.01 -9.88
C ALA A 137 3.21 -16.31 -9.65
N HIS A 138 3.86 -16.39 -8.49
CA HIS A 138 4.82 -17.42 -8.12
C HIS A 138 4.50 -17.91 -6.70
N PRO A 139 3.55 -18.85 -6.57
CA PRO A 139 3.07 -19.26 -5.26
C PRO A 139 4.16 -19.88 -4.38
N HIS A 140 4.09 -19.57 -3.09
CA HIS A 140 5.01 -20.08 -2.07
C HIS A 140 5.23 -21.61 -2.18
N PRO A 141 6.50 -22.09 -2.28
CA PRO A 141 6.77 -23.47 -2.66
C PRO A 141 6.32 -24.50 -1.62
N GLN A 142 6.45 -24.18 -0.33
CA GLN A 142 6.10 -25.03 0.80
C GLN A 142 4.58 -25.20 1.01
N GLY A 143 3.72 -24.51 0.25
CA GLY A 143 2.26 -24.61 0.38
C GLY A 143 1.67 -24.07 1.69
N ILE A 144 2.50 -23.43 2.52
CA ILE A 144 2.08 -22.82 3.80
C ILE A 144 1.24 -21.56 3.62
N VAL A 145 1.31 -20.93 2.45
CA VAL A 145 0.42 -19.86 2.02
C VAL A 145 -0.54 -20.43 0.99
N VAL A 146 -1.85 -20.24 1.21
CA VAL A 146 -2.90 -20.71 0.30
C VAL A 146 -2.65 -20.16 -1.10
N ARG A 147 -2.64 -21.05 -2.09
CA ARG A 147 -2.58 -20.65 -3.50
C ARG A 147 -3.89 -19.94 -3.87
N PHE A 148 -3.76 -18.79 -4.50
CA PHE A 148 -4.87 -18.01 -5.01
C PHE A 148 -4.43 -17.39 -6.32
N SER A 149 -5.25 -17.52 -7.36
CA SER A 149 -5.04 -16.90 -8.66
C SER A 149 -6.15 -15.91 -8.92
N VAL A 150 -5.84 -14.89 -9.72
CA VAL A 150 -6.82 -13.93 -10.23
C VAL A 150 -6.97 -14.14 -11.73
N ASP A 151 -8.20 -14.11 -12.21
CA ASP A 151 -8.50 -14.38 -13.63
C ASP A 151 -8.22 -13.16 -14.53
N GLU A 152 -7.97 -11.99 -13.93
CA GLU A 152 -7.53 -10.78 -14.60
C GLU A 152 -6.56 -10.00 -13.70
N PRO A 153 -5.71 -9.12 -14.26
CA PRO A 153 -4.79 -8.30 -13.47
C PRO A 153 -5.52 -7.38 -12.49
N LEU A 154 -4.92 -7.15 -11.33
CA LEU A 154 -5.35 -6.10 -10.40
C LEU A 154 -5.21 -4.73 -11.06
N ARG A 155 -6.12 -3.81 -10.74
CA ARG A 155 -6.15 -2.46 -11.34
C ARG A 155 -4.81 -1.73 -11.20
N GLY A 156 -4.17 -1.86 -10.05
CA GLY A 156 -2.88 -1.25 -9.81
C GLY A 156 -2.30 -1.55 -8.45
N ALA A 157 -1.03 -1.21 -8.26
CA ALA A 157 -0.35 -1.26 -6.98
C ALA A 157 0.38 0.06 -6.68
N MET A 158 0.10 0.64 -5.52
CA MET A 158 0.77 1.84 -5.04
C MET A 158 1.69 1.48 -3.87
N LEU A 159 2.99 1.48 -4.16
CA LEU A 159 4.06 1.08 -3.26
C LEU A 159 4.74 2.35 -2.75
N LEU A 160 4.42 2.77 -1.53
CA LEU A 160 4.99 3.98 -0.95
C LEU A 160 6.20 3.62 -0.12
N PHE A 161 7.35 4.21 -0.46
CA PHE A 161 8.64 4.08 0.23
C PHE A 161 8.88 2.62 0.67
N PRO A 162 8.86 1.66 -0.28
CA PRO A 162 8.67 0.26 0.05
C PRO A 162 9.93 -0.35 0.67
N TRP A 163 9.74 -1.14 1.74
CA TRP A 163 10.84 -1.83 2.40
C TRP A 163 11.17 -3.14 1.67
N VAL A 164 11.99 -3.05 0.63
CA VAL A 164 12.17 -4.14 -0.36
C VAL A 164 13.46 -4.93 -0.20
N ASP A 165 14.41 -4.41 0.57
CA ASP A 165 15.68 -5.04 0.91
C ASP A 165 15.92 -4.96 2.43
N PHE A 166 16.49 -6.03 3.00
CA PHE A 166 16.85 -6.12 4.42
C PHE A 166 18.35 -5.86 4.68
N GLY A 167 19.10 -5.61 3.61
CA GLY A 167 20.48 -5.14 3.63
C GLY A 167 20.62 -3.76 4.27
N ILE A 168 21.84 -3.47 4.72
CA ILE A 168 22.19 -2.20 5.39
C ILE A 168 23.32 -1.43 4.70
N ASN A 169 23.82 -1.96 3.59
CA ASN A 169 25.07 -1.52 2.96
C ASN A 169 24.84 -0.73 1.67
N HIS A 170 23.66 -0.14 1.48
CA HIS A 170 23.38 0.72 0.34
C HIS A 170 24.06 2.09 0.54
N ALA A 171 24.35 2.81 -0.55
CA ALA A 171 24.96 4.13 -0.48
C ALA A 171 24.04 5.12 0.25
N SER A 172 22.77 5.11 -0.08
CA SER A 172 21.66 5.79 0.60
C SER A 172 21.57 5.43 2.08
N SER A 173 21.78 4.17 2.48
CA SER A 173 21.76 3.77 3.90
C SER A 173 22.79 4.50 4.75
N SER A 174 23.93 4.88 4.16
CA SER A 174 24.99 5.64 4.82
C SER A 174 24.81 7.14 4.62
N GLY A 175 24.51 7.57 3.38
CA GLY A 175 24.46 8.96 2.97
C GLY A 175 23.25 9.73 3.50
N ASN A 176 22.18 9.03 3.86
CA ASN A 176 20.93 9.61 4.38
C ASN A 176 20.70 9.28 5.87
N ALA A 177 21.69 8.69 6.55
CA ALA A 177 21.53 8.21 7.94
C ALA A 177 21.14 9.31 8.95
N ASP A 178 21.48 10.57 8.67
CA ASP A 178 21.14 11.76 9.47
C ASP A 178 19.94 12.55 8.95
N ARG A 179 19.35 12.14 7.83
CA ARG A 179 18.24 12.84 7.15
C ARG A 179 16.92 12.08 7.22
N ASP A 180 16.97 10.76 7.42
CA ASP A 180 15.79 9.92 7.50
C ASP A 180 15.29 9.74 8.95
N ILE A 181 14.00 9.43 9.09
CA ILE A 181 13.35 9.09 10.37
C ILE A 181 13.61 7.63 10.79
N VAL A 182 14.04 6.77 9.85
CA VAL A 182 14.44 5.39 10.11
C VAL A 182 15.92 5.18 9.79
N SER A 183 16.59 4.31 10.56
CA SER A 183 17.97 3.93 10.28
C SER A 183 18.07 2.52 9.69
N ALA A 184 19.12 2.27 8.90
CA ALA A 184 19.40 0.95 8.35
C ALA A 184 19.54 -0.13 9.45
N GLN A 185 20.14 0.21 10.59
CA GLN A 185 20.27 -0.69 11.74
C GLN A 185 18.91 -1.02 12.36
N THR A 186 18.00 -0.04 12.40
CA THR A 186 16.63 -0.23 12.90
C THR A 186 15.85 -1.15 11.97
N LEU A 187 15.89 -0.90 10.66
CA LEU A 187 15.27 -1.75 9.64
C LEU A 187 15.80 -3.18 9.72
N ASN A 188 17.11 -3.37 9.83
CA ASN A 188 17.70 -4.70 9.97
C ASN A 188 17.29 -5.43 11.26
N SER A 189 17.16 -4.69 12.37
CA SER A 189 16.65 -5.25 13.62
C SER A 189 15.18 -5.70 13.46
N TRP A 190 14.36 -4.91 12.76
CA TRP A 190 13.00 -5.31 12.42
C TRP A 190 12.97 -6.52 11.48
N ALA A 191 13.88 -6.62 10.51
CA ALA A 191 13.98 -7.78 9.61
C ALA A 191 14.23 -9.07 10.40
N ARG A 192 15.16 -9.03 11.37
CA ARG A 192 15.43 -10.17 12.27
C ARG A 192 14.22 -10.58 13.09
N ILE A 193 13.42 -9.62 13.57
CA ILE A 193 12.18 -9.90 14.32
C ILE A 193 11.10 -10.48 13.39
N PHE A 194 10.97 -9.90 12.20
CA PHE A 194 9.98 -10.25 11.19
C PHE A 194 10.18 -11.66 10.63
N LEU A 195 11.41 -11.97 10.23
CA LEU A 195 11.78 -13.29 9.69
C LEU A 195 11.98 -14.31 10.82
N GLY A 196 12.68 -13.93 11.90
CA GLY A 196 13.05 -14.90 12.95
C GLY A 196 13.70 -16.15 12.37
N GLN A 197 13.05 -17.31 12.52
CA GLN A 197 13.54 -18.60 12.00
C GLN A 197 13.02 -18.94 10.59
N THR A 198 12.19 -18.08 9.98
CA THR A 198 11.53 -18.34 8.69
C THR A 198 12.27 -17.67 7.53
N VAL A 199 13.59 -17.46 7.65
CA VAL A 199 14.41 -16.85 6.59
C VAL A 199 14.37 -17.70 5.32
N GLU A 200 14.34 -19.02 5.46
CA GLU A 200 14.26 -19.96 4.34
C GLU A 200 12.89 -19.96 3.62
N ASP A 201 11.85 -19.44 4.28
CA ASP A 201 10.51 -19.26 3.71
C ASP A 201 10.34 -17.91 3.00
N TYR A 202 11.38 -17.07 2.99
CA TYR A 202 11.31 -15.79 2.30
C TYR A 202 11.57 -15.97 0.80
N PRO A 203 10.72 -15.42 -0.09
CA PRO A 203 10.89 -15.60 -1.53
C PRO A 203 12.22 -15.00 -2.00
N SER A 204 12.92 -15.73 -2.88
CA SER A 204 14.22 -15.33 -3.45
C SER A 204 14.17 -14.13 -4.40
N GLY A 205 12.99 -13.55 -4.62
CA GLY A 205 12.77 -12.33 -5.38
C GLY A 205 11.32 -11.88 -5.31
N LEU A 206 11.08 -10.67 -4.80
CA LEU A 206 9.74 -10.08 -4.74
C LEU A 206 9.29 -9.46 -6.08
N VAL A 207 10.25 -9.14 -6.94
CA VAL A 207 10.01 -8.61 -8.29
C VAL A 207 10.14 -9.75 -9.29
N GLY A 208 9.07 -10.03 -10.03
CA GLY A 208 9.05 -11.03 -11.09
C GLY A 208 8.36 -10.49 -12.35
N ARG A 209 8.56 -11.19 -13.47
CA ARG A 209 8.15 -10.76 -14.82
C ARG A 209 6.65 -10.72 -15.07
N ASP A 210 5.87 -11.39 -14.23
CA ASP A 210 4.46 -11.69 -14.51
C ASP A 210 3.53 -11.30 -13.35
N LEU A 211 3.85 -10.21 -12.63
CA LEU A 211 2.99 -9.73 -11.55
C LEU A 211 1.58 -9.43 -12.11
N PRO A 212 0.49 -9.97 -11.53
CA PRO A 212 -0.86 -9.81 -12.05
C PRO A 212 -1.43 -8.44 -11.67
N VAL A 213 -0.85 -7.38 -12.23
CA VAL A 213 -1.21 -5.98 -11.98
C VAL A 213 -1.06 -5.16 -13.26
N SER A 214 -2.03 -4.30 -13.55
CA SER A 214 -2.00 -3.49 -14.77
C SER A 214 -1.02 -2.32 -14.71
N ARG A 215 -0.78 -1.77 -13.51
CA ARG A 215 0.10 -0.62 -13.33
C ARG A 215 0.65 -0.48 -11.91
N ILE A 216 1.85 0.06 -11.78
CA ILE A 216 2.52 0.28 -10.49
C ILE A 216 2.94 1.75 -10.34
N PHE A 217 2.72 2.28 -9.15
CA PHE A 217 3.33 3.53 -8.68
C PHE A 217 4.26 3.23 -7.53
N VAL A 218 5.50 3.69 -7.65
CA VAL A 218 6.51 3.65 -6.60
C VAL A 218 6.76 5.06 -6.11
N GLY A 219 6.56 5.28 -4.82
CA GLY A 219 6.94 6.51 -4.15
C GLY A 219 8.24 6.36 -3.39
N ALA A 220 9.11 7.36 -3.47
CA ALA A 220 10.31 7.46 -2.66
C ALA A 220 10.62 8.93 -2.33
N GLY A 221 11.33 9.14 -1.24
CA GLY A 221 11.99 10.39 -0.87
C GLY A 221 13.49 10.31 -1.10
N GLU A 222 14.10 11.44 -1.46
CA GLU A 222 15.55 11.53 -1.72
C GLU A 222 16.38 11.33 -0.44
N ASP A 223 15.83 11.66 0.72
CA ASP A 223 16.50 11.53 2.02
C ASP A 223 16.20 10.17 2.68
N GLU A 224 15.69 9.19 1.94
CA GLU A 224 15.44 7.84 2.48
C GLU A 224 16.70 6.97 2.54
N VAL A 225 16.88 6.22 3.63
CA VAL A 225 17.91 5.17 3.74
C VAL A 225 17.64 3.96 2.84
N LEU A 226 16.41 3.85 2.33
CA LEU A 226 15.92 2.83 1.40
C LEU A 226 15.93 3.28 -0.07
N LEU A 227 16.44 4.48 -0.38
CA LEU A 227 16.35 5.05 -1.72
C LEU A 227 16.95 4.13 -2.81
N ASP A 228 18.19 3.66 -2.63
CA ASP A 228 18.85 2.84 -3.66
C ASP A 228 18.09 1.54 -3.94
N PRO A 229 17.73 0.70 -2.94
CA PRO A 229 16.99 -0.53 -3.22
C PRO A 229 15.61 -0.25 -3.83
N ILE A 230 14.96 0.88 -3.51
CA ILE A 230 13.70 1.28 -4.16
C ILE A 230 13.94 1.62 -5.63
N GLN A 231 14.98 2.39 -5.95
CA GLN A 231 15.35 2.75 -7.33
C GLN A 231 15.69 1.50 -8.14
N GLU A 232 16.56 0.63 -7.61
CA GLU A 232 16.94 -0.63 -8.28
C GLU A 232 15.73 -1.52 -8.55
N MET A 233 14.81 -1.63 -7.59
CA MET A 233 13.56 -2.37 -7.75
C MET A 233 12.70 -1.77 -8.86
N ALA A 234 12.52 -0.44 -8.87
CA ALA A 234 11.69 0.24 -9.85
C ALA A 234 12.26 0.14 -11.28
N GLU A 235 13.59 0.23 -11.44
CA GLU A 235 14.24 0.05 -12.74
C GLU A 235 14.07 -1.39 -13.26
N LYS A 236 14.20 -2.40 -12.39
CA LYS A 236 13.89 -3.80 -12.75
C LYS A 236 12.43 -3.95 -13.17
N MET A 237 11.49 -3.38 -12.42
CA MET A 237 10.06 -3.42 -12.74
C MET A 237 9.74 -2.76 -14.08
N LYS A 238 10.34 -1.62 -14.41
CA LYS A 238 10.12 -0.92 -15.69
C LYS A 238 10.51 -1.74 -16.92
N VAL A 239 11.49 -2.64 -16.77
CA VAL A 239 11.91 -3.55 -17.85
C VAL A 239 10.92 -4.69 -18.05
N GLU A 240 10.30 -5.16 -16.96
CA GLU A 240 9.53 -6.40 -16.96
C GLU A 240 8.00 -6.19 -16.98
N LEU A 241 7.50 -5.02 -16.56
CA LEU A 241 6.08 -4.76 -16.36
C LEU A 241 5.58 -3.62 -17.28
N PRO A 242 4.29 -3.64 -17.67
CA PRO A 242 3.78 -2.78 -18.74
C PRO A 242 3.64 -1.29 -18.39
N ASP A 243 3.32 -0.94 -17.14
CA ASP A 243 3.17 0.44 -16.67
C ASP A 243 3.73 0.59 -15.25
N VAL A 244 4.92 1.20 -15.15
CA VAL A 244 5.59 1.45 -13.87
C VAL A 244 6.03 2.91 -13.82
N SER A 245 5.55 3.61 -12.81
CA SER A 245 5.91 5.01 -12.54
C SER A 245 6.65 5.09 -11.20
N ILE A 246 7.69 5.91 -11.13
CA ILE A 246 8.41 6.22 -9.90
C ILE A 246 8.40 7.73 -9.67
N SER A 247 8.10 8.14 -8.45
CA SER A 247 8.18 9.52 -7.97
C SER A 247 9.20 9.58 -6.85
N ILE A 248 10.29 10.31 -7.07
CA ILE A 248 11.34 10.57 -6.07
C ILE A 248 11.26 12.04 -5.70
N VAL A 249 10.92 12.34 -4.44
CA VAL A 249 10.74 13.73 -4.00
C VAL A 249 11.97 14.24 -3.26
N PRO A 250 12.53 15.39 -3.67
CA PRO A 250 13.69 15.97 -3.00
C PRO A 250 13.43 16.31 -1.54
N ARG A 251 14.40 15.94 -0.68
CA ARG A 251 14.38 16.14 0.78
C ARG A 251 13.22 15.49 1.53
N GLU A 252 12.49 14.60 0.87
CA GLU A 252 11.42 13.85 1.55
C GLU A 252 12.04 12.66 2.29
N PHE A 253 11.63 12.44 3.54
CA PHE A 253 12.09 11.32 4.35
C PHE A 253 11.09 10.15 4.33
N HIS A 254 11.47 9.00 4.91
CA HIS A 254 10.63 7.82 4.90
C HIS A 254 9.26 8.11 5.54
N VAL A 255 8.18 7.70 4.87
CA VAL A 255 6.78 7.88 5.33
C VAL A 255 6.31 9.33 5.51
N GLU A 256 7.01 10.35 5.01
CA GLU A 256 6.65 11.76 5.22
C GLU A 256 5.20 12.11 4.82
N PRO A 257 4.65 11.68 3.66
CA PRO A 257 3.26 12.03 3.29
C PRO A 257 2.20 11.48 4.25
N ILE A 258 2.51 10.36 4.92
CA ILE A 258 1.65 9.75 5.93
C ILE A 258 1.79 10.51 7.25
N THR A 259 3.01 10.92 7.59
CA THR A 259 3.32 11.75 8.76
C THR A 259 2.65 13.12 8.66
N ASP A 260 2.78 13.81 7.52
CA ASP A 260 2.09 15.06 7.20
C ASP A 260 0.59 14.94 7.39
N PHE A 261 -0.01 13.88 6.84
CA PHE A 261 -1.44 13.63 6.97
C PHE A 261 -1.85 13.43 8.44
N ALA A 262 -1.08 12.63 9.21
CA ALA A 262 -1.34 12.38 10.62
C ALA A 262 -1.23 13.65 11.47
N LEU A 263 -0.27 14.52 11.15
CA LEU A 263 -0.04 15.81 11.80
C LEU A 263 -0.91 16.94 11.26
N LYS A 264 -1.78 16.66 10.28
CA LYS A 264 -2.66 17.65 9.61
C LYS A 264 -1.88 18.79 8.94
N LEU A 265 -0.68 18.50 8.45
CA LEU A 265 0.12 19.43 7.67
C LEU A 265 -0.40 19.52 6.23
N PRO A 266 -0.10 20.62 5.51
CA PRO A 266 -0.45 20.75 4.11
C PRO A 266 0.16 19.62 3.26
N PRO A 267 -0.55 19.07 2.26
CA PRO A 267 -0.01 17.96 1.48
C PRO A 267 1.27 18.31 0.70
N GLY A 268 2.32 17.52 0.94
CA GLY A 268 3.60 17.56 0.23
C GLY A 268 3.53 17.16 -1.24
N LEU A 269 4.69 17.14 -1.90
CA LEU A 269 4.80 16.82 -3.33
C LEU A 269 4.43 15.36 -3.61
N GLN A 270 4.88 14.43 -2.77
CA GLN A 270 4.59 13.02 -2.98
C GLN A 270 3.10 12.70 -2.81
N PHE A 271 2.42 13.33 -1.84
CA PHE A 271 0.96 13.19 -1.71
C PHE A 271 0.22 13.63 -3.00
N LYS A 272 0.69 14.70 -3.65
CA LYS A 272 0.13 15.17 -4.93
C LYS A 272 0.39 14.15 -6.04
N ALA A 273 1.60 13.60 -6.13
CA ALA A 273 1.94 12.55 -7.10
C ALA A 273 1.06 11.30 -6.93
N MET A 274 0.91 10.81 -5.69
CA MET A 274 0.03 9.70 -5.34
C MET A 274 -1.43 9.96 -5.75
N THR A 275 -1.93 11.15 -5.44
CA THR A 275 -3.29 11.57 -5.76
C THR A 275 -3.52 11.64 -7.27
N LEU A 276 -2.56 12.15 -8.03
CA LEU A 276 -2.62 12.22 -9.48
C LEU A 276 -2.66 10.81 -10.09
N TRP A 277 -1.78 9.92 -9.63
CA TRP A 277 -1.73 8.54 -10.11
C TRP A 277 -3.02 7.77 -9.80
N LEU A 278 -3.56 7.90 -8.58
CA LEU A 278 -4.85 7.30 -8.20
C LEU A 278 -6.00 7.80 -9.08
N ASN A 279 -6.02 9.11 -9.36
CA ASN A 279 -7.05 9.71 -10.20
C ASN A 279 -6.97 9.19 -11.64
N GLN A 280 -5.78 9.01 -12.20
CA GLN A 280 -5.59 8.43 -13.53
C GLN A 280 -6.04 6.97 -13.55
N THR A 281 -5.55 6.17 -12.60
CA THR A 281 -5.82 4.74 -12.45
C THR A 281 -7.31 4.38 -12.42
N PHE A 282 -8.12 5.21 -11.77
CA PHE A 282 -9.57 4.97 -11.66
C PHE A 282 -10.42 5.73 -12.68
N SER A 283 -9.82 6.54 -13.55
CA SER A 283 -10.55 7.29 -14.59
C SER A 283 -10.57 6.57 -15.94
N GLU A 284 -9.68 5.59 -16.12
CA GLU A 284 -9.68 4.58 -17.17
C GLU A 284 -10.70 3.46 -16.88
#